data_AF-A0A497FML4-F1
#
_entry.id   AF-A0A497FML4-F1
#
_cell.length_a   1.000
_cell.length_b   1.000
_cell.length_c   1.000
_cell.angle_alpha   90.00
_cell.angle_beta   90.00
_cell.angle_gamma   90.00
#
_symmetry.space_group_name_H-M   'P 1'
#
loop_
_entity.id
_entity.type
_entity.pdbx_description
1 polymer ?
#
loop_
_entity_poly.entity_id
_entity_poly.type
_entity_poly.pdbx_seq_one_letter_code
_entity_poly.pdbx_strand_id
1 'polypeptide(L)'
;MKINEWINRIFAGCGRESEKLELQSILAQIAEEYHSGNMSDEELQQYAEKLCQAIIVYANRCGKDYRLDQCLDDFVTNVRLSVPRGVLLASITETRQRKRRSRRSSSGFSVI
;
A
#
# COMPACT_ATOMS: atom_id res chain seq x y z
N MET A 1 -3.75 -8.75 -2.21
CA MET A 1 -3.10 -7.43 -2.34
C MET A 1 -2.05 -7.54 -3.42
N LYS A 2 -1.86 -6.50 -4.24
CA LYS A 2 -0.88 -6.52 -5.34
C LYS A 2 0.55 -6.68 -4.83
N ILE A 3 0.85 -6.09 -3.67
CA ILE A 3 2.09 -6.33 -2.89
C ILE A 3 2.35 -7.82 -2.67
N ASN A 4 1.35 -8.61 -2.23
CA ASN A 4 1.56 -10.03 -1.95
C ASN A 4 1.86 -10.82 -3.22
N GLU A 5 1.15 -10.53 -4.32
CA GLU A 5 1.40 -11.14 -5.63
C GLU A 5 2.82 -10.82 -6.12
N TRP A 6 3.25 -9.58 -5.97
CA TRP A 6 4.58 -9.13 -6.34
C TRP A 6 5.68 -9.78 -5.51
N ILE A 7 5.58 -9.76 -4.18
CA ILE A 7 6.56 -10.40 -3.29
C ILE A 7 6.63 -11.92 -3.50
N ASN A 8 5.49 -12.57 -3.75
CA ASN A 8 5.50 -13.99 -4.09
C ASN A 8 6.31 -14.28 -5.37
N ARG A 9 6.30 -13.40 -6.38
CA ARG A 9 7.13 -13.61 -7.60
C ARG A 9 8.63 -13.58 -7.29
N ILE A 10 9.05 -12.77 -6.32
CA ILE A 10 10.44 -12.62 -5.91
C ILE A 10 10.90 -13.82 -5.07
N PHE A 11 10.08 -14.24 -4.10
CA PHE A 11 10.45 -15.27 -3.11
C PHE A 11 9.97 -16.69 -3.45
N ALA A 12 9.22 -16.89 -4.53
CA ALA A 12 8.69 -18.21 -4.91
C ALA A 12 9.79 -19.26 -5.02
N GLY A 13 9.68 -20.32 -4.22
CA GLY A 13 10.62 -21.45 -4.22
C GLY A 13 11.99 -21.14 -3.58
N CYS A 14 12.15 -19.98 -2.94
CA CYS A 14 13.44 -19.54 -2.40
C CYS A 14 13.75 -20.06 -0.99
N GLY A 15 12.76 -20.59 -0.26
CA GLY A 15 12.92 -21.06 1.13
C GLY A 15 13.14 -19.95 2.16
N ARG A 16 12.97 -18.67 1.77
CA ARG A 16 13.13 -17.47 2.60
C ARG A 16 11.80 -16.89 3.05
N GLU A 17 10.99 -17.72 3.70
CA GLU A 17 9.64 -17.31 4.12
C GLU A 17 9.65 -16.25 5.23
N SER A 18 10.68 -16.20 6.08
CA SER A 18 10.81 -15.17 7.12
C SER A 18 10.99 -13.79 6.50
N GLU A 19 11.96 -13.64 5.60
CA GLU A 19 12.27 -12.36 4.95
C GLU A 19 11.15 -11.90 4.03
N LYS A 20 10.46 -12.85 3.41
CA LYS A 20 9.23 -12.59 2.64
C LYS A 20 8.14 -11.99 3.53
N LEU A 21 7.88 -12.55 4.71
CA LEU A 21 6.87 -12.04 5.65
C LEU A 21 7.24 -10.65 6.19
N GLU A 22 8.51 -10.44 6.53
CA GLU A 22 9.02 -9.13 6.96
C GLU A 22 8.81 -8.07 5.88
N LEU A 23 9.21 -8.37 4.65
CA LEU A 23 9.05 -7.46 3.52
C LEU A 23 7.58 -7.19 3.20
N GLN A 24 6.71 -8.21 3.31
CA GLN A 24 5.26 -8.01 3.19
C GLN A 24 4.71 -7.05 4.24
N SER A 25 5.15 -7.19 5.49
CA SER A 25 4.74 -6.31 6.59
C SER A 25 5.15 -4.86 6.34
N ILE A 26 6.42 -4.64 5.96
CA ILE A 26 6.96 -3.31 5.63
C ILE A 26 6.16 -2.66 4.50
N LEU A 27 5.94 -3.39 3.40
CA LEU A 27 5.21 -2.86 2.24
C LEU A 27 3.74 -2.59 2.54
N ALA A 28 3.10 -3.42 3.37
CA ALA A 28 1.73 -3.19 3.81
C ALA A 28 1.62 -1.89 4.63
N GLN A 29 2.57 -1.64 5.53
CA GLN A 29 2.63 -0.40 6.31
C GLN A 29 2.85 0.82 5.41
N ILE A 30 3.77 0.74 4.44
CA ILE A 30 4.01 1.82 3.47
C ILE A 30 2.75 2.13 2.67
N ALA A 31 2.03 1.10 2.21
CA ALA A 31 0.76 1.30 1.51
C ALA A 31 -0.30 1.95 2.41
N GLU A 32 -0.35 1.61 3.69
CA GLU A 32 -1.27 2.24 4.64
C GLU A 32 -0.97 3.72 4.87
N GLU A 33 0.29 4.08 5.10
CA GLU A 33 0.69 5.48 5.27
C GLU A 33 0.43 6.30 4.00
N TYR A 34 0.75 5.74 2.83
CA TYR A 34 0.50 6.39 1.54
C TYR A 34 -1.00 6.65 1.31
N HIS A 35 -1.84 5.60 1.44
CA HIS A 35 -3.28 5.73 1.20
C HIS A 35 -4.02 6.50 2.30
N SER A 36 -3.43 6.65 3.49
CA SER A 36 -3.95 7.49 4.56
C SER A 36 -3.60 8.98 4.38
N GLY A 37 -2.76 9.32 3.40
CA GLY A 37 -2.30 10.68 3.15
C GLY A 37 -1.18 11.14 4.09
N ASN A 38 -0.57 10.22 4.84
CA ASN A 38 0.56 10.50 5.74
C ASN A 38 1.92 10.41 5.04
N MET A 39 1.94 9.94 3.79
CA MET A 39 3.14 9.82 2.97
C MET A 39 2.88 10.41 1.58
N SER A 40 3.76 11.31 1.15
CA SER A 40 3.75 11.94 -0.17
C SER A 40 4.30 11.01 -1.27
N ASP A 41 4.08 11.38 -2.52
CA ASP A 41 4.67 10.66 -3.67
C ASP A 41 6.20 10.74 -3.66
N GLU A 42 6.78 11.87 -3.26
CA GLU A 42 8.23 12.04 -3.15
C GLU A 42 8.83 11.14 -2.05
N GLU A 43 8.17 11.05 -0.89
CA GLU A 43 8.59 10.14 0.18
C GLU A 43 8.48 8.68 -0.26
N LEU A 44 7.39 8.31 -0.94
CA LEU A 44 7.24 6.97 -1.50
C LEU A 44 8.39 6.61 -2.44
N GLN A 45 8.80 7.54 -3.31
CA GLN A 45 9.92 7.35 -4.23
C GLN A 45 11.23 7.14 -3.48
N GLN A 46 11.50 7.94 -2.43
CA GLN A 46 12.71 7.78 -1.60
C GLN A 46 12.74 6.45 -0.84
N TYR A 47 11.58 5.98 -0.36
CA TYR A 47 11.48 4.65 0.25
C TYR A 47 11.72 3.54 -0.77
N ALA A 48 11.19 3.68 -1.99
CA ALA A 48 11.42 2.74 -3.08
C ALA A 48 12.92 2.60 -3.38
N GLU A 49 13.65 3.72 -3.50
CA GLU A 49 15.11 3.72 -3.74
C GLU A 49 15.90 2.97 -2.66
N LYS A 50 15.57 3.19 -1.38
CA LYS A 50 16.24 2.54 -0.25
C LYS A 50 15.92 1.05 -0.17
N LEU A 51 14.65 0.68 -0.30
CA LEU A 51 14.21 -0.69 -0.15
C LEU A 51 14.56 -1.55 -1.37
N CYS A 52 14.57 -0.98 -2.57
CA CYS A 52 14.88 -1.74 -3.78
C CYS A 52 16.30 -2.31 -3.77
N GLN A 53 17.28 -1.63 -3.18
CA GLN A 53 18.62 -2.22 -3.02
C GLN A 53 18.57 -3.53 -2.21
N ALA A 54 17.81 -3.56 -1.12
CA ALA A 54 17.64 -4.77 -0.31
C ALA A 54 16.84 -5.85 -1.06
N ILE A 55 15.74 -5.47 -1.73
CA ILE A 55 14.88 -6.38 -2.49
C ILE A 55 15.67 -7.08 -3.61
N ILE A 56 16.51 -6.33 -4.33
CA ILE A 56 17.36 -6.88 -5.40
C ILE A 56 18.34 -7.90 -4.84
N VAL A 57 18.97 -7.61 -3.69
CA VAL A 57 19.86 -8.57 -3.02
C VAL A 57 19.11 -9.86 -2.67
N TYR A 58 17.89 -9.78 -2.15
CA TYR A 58 17.07 -10.96 -1.89
C TYR A 58 16.68 -11.70 -3.17
N ALA A 59 16.24 -10.98 -4.19
CA ALA A 59 15.84 -11.55 -5.46
C ALA A 59 17.00 -12.32 -6.14
N ASN A 60 18.19 -11.73 -6.18
CA ASN A 60 19.39 -12.36 -6.72
C ASN A 60 19.79 -13.60 -5.92
N ARG A 61 19.66 -13.57 -4.58
CA ARG A 61 19.85 -14.76 -3.73
C ARG A 61 18.82 -15.86 -3.97
N CYS A 62 17.63 -15.48 -4.45
CA CYS A 62 16.57 -16.40 -4.89
C CYS A 62 16.71 -16.83 -6.36
N GLY A 63 17.82 -16.48 -7.04
CA GLY A 63 18.05 -16.81 -8.45
C GLY A 63 17.14 -16.05 -9.42
N LYS A 64 16.60 -14.89 -9.01
CA LYS A 64 15.80 -14.00 -9.85
C LYS A 64 16.66 -12.81 -10.26
N ASP A 65 16.79 -12.57 -11.56
CA ASP A 65 17.50 -11.38 -12.07
C ASP A 65 16.65 -10.12 -11.83
N TYR A 66 17.04 -9.44 -10.75
CA TYR A 66 16.38 -8.35 -10.06
C TYR A 66 16.81 -6.93 -10.47
N ARG A 67 16.36 -6.28 -11.54
CA ARG A 67 16.94 -4.95 -11.88
C ARG A 67 16.43 -3.80 -11.00
N LEU A 68 17.25 -2.77 -10.79
CA LEU A 68 16.90 -1.60 -9.95
C LEU A 68 15.77 -0.77 -10.53
N ASP A 69 15.84 -0.42 -11.81
CA ASP A 69 14.78 0.29 -12.52
C ASP A 69 13.46 -0.47 -12.49
N GLN A 70 13.52 -1.79 -12.72
CA GLN A 70 12.35 -2.66 -12.61
C GLN A 70 11.78 -2.67 -11.19
N CYS A 71 12.65 -2.77 -10.17
CA CYS A 71 12.20 -2.78 -8.78
C CYS A 71 11.49 -1.48 -8.40
N LEU A 72 12.03 -0.33 -8.80
CA LEU A 72 11.44 0.97 -8.48
C LEU A 72 10.03 1.11 -9.06
N ASP A 73 9.87 0.76 -10.35
CA ASP A 73 8.60 0.84 -11.04
C ASP A 73 7.57 -0.13 -10.43
N ASP A 74 7.97 -1.38 -10.21
CA ASP A 74 7.13 -2.38 -9.58
C ASP A 74 6.76 -1.95 -8.14
N PHE A 75 7.68 -1.40 -7.35
CA PHE A 75 7.42 -0.96 -5.98
C PHE A 75 6.31 0.09 -5.96
N VAL A 76 6.51 1.20 -6.68
CA VAL A 76 5.58 2.34 -6.68
C VAL A 76 4.23 1.91 -7.22
N THR A 77 4.22 1.15 -8.32
CA THR A 77 3.00 0.64 -8.94
C THR A 77 2.23 -0.28 -7.99
N ASN A 78 2.90 -1.23 -7.34
CA ASN A 78 2.22 -2.18 -6.45
C ASN A 78 1.73 -1.53 -5.15
N VAL A 79 2.42 -0.51 -4.62
CA VAL A 79 1.95 0.27 -3.47
C VAL A 79 0.71 1.07 -3.83
N ARG A 80 0.73 1.82 -4.95
CA ARG A 80 -0.41 2.60 -5.43
C ARG A 80 -1.65 1.74 -5.69
N LEU A 81 -1.46 0.55 -6.25
CA LEU A 81 -2.56 -0.38 -6.55
C LEU A 81 -3.01 -1.20 -5.32
N SER A 82 -2.25 -1.21 -4.23
CA SER A 82 -2.58 -1.97 -3.02
C SER A 82 -3.33 -1.12 -2.00
N VAL A 83 -4.58 -0.76 -2.30
CA VAL A 83 -5.43 -0.04 -1.35
C VAL A 83 -5.73 -0.94 -0.14
N PRO A 84 -5.34 -0.54 1.09
CA PRO A 84 -5.61 -1.32 2.29
C PRO A 84 -7.12 -1.33 2.62
N ARG A 85 -7.60 -2.44 3.18
CA ARG A 85 -9.01 -2.57 3.60
C ARG A 85 -9.41 -1.54 4.66
N GLY A 86 -8.49 -1.14 5.53
CA GLY A 86 -8.73 -0.12 6.57
C GLY A 86 -9.13 1.23 5.95
N VAL A 87 -8.38 1.69 4.94
CA VAL A 87 -8.66 2.93 4.21
C VAL A 87 -10.00 2.87 3.46
N LEU A 88 -10.31 1.73 2.83
CA LEU A 88 -11.60 1.52 2.17
C LEU A 88 -12.77 1.62 3.15
N LEU A 89 -12.64 1.03 4.35
CA LEU A 89 -13.68 1.09 5.38
C LEU A 89 -13.85 2.51 5.94
N ALA A 90 -12.77 3.24 6.19
CA ALA A 90 -12.80 4.64 6.61
C ALA A 90 -13.53 5.54 5.59
N SER A 91 -13.25 5.34 4.30
CA SER A 91 -13.92 6.05 3.20
C SER A 91 -15.44 5.82 3.19
N ILE A 92 -15.87 4.59 3.46
CA ILE A 92 -17.30 4.20 3.50
C ILE A 92 -17.99 4.80 4.73
N THR A 93 -17.34 4.78 5.91
CA THR A 93 -17.91 5.32 7.14
C THR A 93 -18.05 6.84 7.07
N GLU A 94 -17.06 7.56 6.54
CA GLU A 94 -17.16 9.01 6.32
C GLU A 94 -18.32 9.37 5.38
N THR A 95 -18.46 8.64 4.27
CA THR A 95 -19.55 8.86 3.30
C THR A 95 -20.93 8.63 3.94
N ARG A 96 -21.06 7.58 4.77
CA ARG A 96 -22.30 7.30 5.51
C ARG A 96 -22.60 8.36 6.58
N GLN A 97 -21.58 8.87 7.27
CA GLN A 97 -21.74 9.95 8.26
C GLN A 97 -22.15 11.28 7.61
N ARG A 98 -21.56 11.64 6.46
CA ARG A 98 -21.96 12.83 5.69
C ARG A 98 -23.43 12.74 5.23
N LYS A 99 -23.87 11.58 4.72
CA LYS A 99 -25.29 11.34 4.37
C LYS A 99 -26.25 11.46 5.57
N ARG A 100 -25.85 10.98 6.75
CA ARG A 100 -26.66 11.11 7.98
C ARG A 100 -26.74 12.56 8.48
N ARG A 101 -25.66 13.33 8.37
CA ARG A 101 -25.67 14.77 8.74
C ARG A 101 -26.55 15.60 7.79
N SER A 102 -26.47 15.37 6.48
CA SER A 102 -27.29 16.09 5.49
C SER A 102 -28.80 15.89 5.67
N ARG A 103 -29.24 14.70 6.12
CA ARG A 103 -30.66 14.42 6.44
C ARG A 103 -31.16 15.06 7.74
N ARG A 104 -30.29 15.40 8.69
CA ARG A 104 -30.68 16.09 9.94
C ARG A 104 -30.81 17.60 9.77
N SER A 105 -30.10 18.18 8.81
CA SER A 105 -30.15 19.62 8.52
C SER A 105 -31.38 20.06 7.72
N SER A 106 -32.14 19.11 7.16
CA SER A 106 -33.30 19.37 6.29
C SER A 106 -34.66 19.27 7.00
N SER A 107 -34.70 19.08 8.32
CA SER A 107 -35.94 18.92 9.10
C SER A 107 -36.12 19.95 10.22
N GLY A 108 -35.61 21.17 10.07
CA GLY A 108 -35.62 22.19 11.12
C GLY A 108 -36.02 23.61 10.69
N PHE A 109 -36.80 23.76 9.62
CA PHE A 109 -37.38 25.06 9.26
C PHE A 109 -38.89 24.94 9.06
N SER A 110 -39.60 25.95 9.56
CA SER A 110 -41.04 26.23 9.48
C SER A 110 -41.93 25.62 10.57
N VAL A 111 -42.10 26.37 11.66
CA VAL A 111 -43.44 26.77 12.11
C VAL A 111 -43.38 28.28 12.40
N ILE A 112 -44.18 29.04 11.65
CA ILE A 112 -44.55 30.45 11.90
C ILE A 112 -45.62 30.45 12.98
#